data_AF-A0A2P2K0G0-F1
#
_entry.id   AF-A0A2P2K0G0-F1
#
_cell.length_a   1.000
_cell.length_b   1.000
_cell.length_c   1.000
_cell.angle_alpha   90.00
_cell.angle_beta   90.00
_cell.angle_gamma   90.00
#
_symmetry.space_group_name_H-M   'P 1'
#
loop_
_entity.id
_entity.type
_entity.pdbx_description
1 polymer ?
#
loop_
_entity_poly.entity_id
_entity_poly.type
_entity_poly.pdbx_seq_one_letter_code
_entity_poly.pdbx_strand_id
1 'polypeptide(L)'
;MLLSNLKTLSLTFILLNGLIGRLELARCIANPSCAANVACLQTCNNRPDETECQIKCGDLFENRVVDEFNECAVSQKKCVPQKSDVGEFPVPDPSVLVKNFNISDFNGKWFISSGLNPSFDTFDCQLHEFHTESNKLVGKLSWRIRTPDEGFFSRSTVQRFVQDPLHPGILYNHGNEYLHYQDDWYILSSKIENKQDDYIFVYYRGSNDAWDGYGGSVVYTRSAVLPESIVPELERAAKSVGWDFSKFIKTDNTCGPEPPFVERLEKKVEEGEQTIVKEIQQIEREVGKTEMSLFQRLAEGFKELRQDEENFLQELSKEEMDLLDGLKMEATEVEKLFGEALPLRKLR
;
A
#
# COMPACT_ATOMS: atom_id res chain seq x y z
N MET A 1 0.73 -1.99 -2.47
CA MET A 1 -0.70 -1.89 -2.83
C MET A 1 -1.51 -3.12 -2.40
N LEU A 2 -0.94 -4.16 -1.75
CA LEU A 2 -1.48 -5.53 -1.87
C LEU A 2 -1.69 -6.37 -0.59
N LEU A 3 -1.62 -5.80 0.62
CA LEU A 3 -1.80 -6.60 1.84
C LEU A 3 -2.90 -5.98 2.69
N SER A 4 -4.11 -6.54 2.63
CA SER A 4 -5.23 -6.08 3.46
C SER A 4 -6.06 -7.25 4.00
N ASN A 5 -5.39 -8.30 4.49
CA ASN A 5 -5.96 -9.22 5.47
C ASN A 5 -4.90 -10.19 6.05
N LEU A 6 -4.05 -9.73 6.97
CA LEU A 6 -3.30 -10.62 7.87
C LEU A 6 -4.02 -10.89 9.19
N LYS A 7 -5.37 -10.93 9.19
CA LYS A 7 -6.15 -11.39 10.36
C LYS A 7 -5.74 -12.78 10.86
N THR A 8 -4.92 -13.51 10.11
CA THR A 8 -4.40 -14.82 10.45
C THR A 8 -3.00 -15.07 9.88
N LEU A 9 -2.14 -14.05 9.83
CA LEU A 9 -0.70 -14.30 9.89
C LEU A 9 -0.25 -13.82 11.26
N SER A 10 -0.60 -14.55 12.30
CA SER A 10 0.33 -14.69 13.42
C SER A 10 1.42 -15.67 12.92
N LEU A 11 2.68 -15.52 13.33
CA LEU A 11 3.69 -16.54 13.00
C LEU A 11 3.13 -17.93 13.39
N THR A 12 2.39 -18.03 14.49
CA THR A 12 1.68 -19.26 14.89
C THR A 12 0.76 -19.81 13.79
N PHE A 13 0.09 -19.02 12.96
CA PHE A 13 -0.79 -19.52 11.89
C PHE A 13 -0.04 -19.96 10.62
N ILE A 14 1.12 -19.35 10.35
CA ILE A 14 2.06 -19.76 9.29
C ILE A 14 2.79 -21.04 9.70
N LEU A 15 3.08 -21.19 11.01
CA LEU A 15 3.73 -22.34 11.61
C LEU A 15 2.77 -23.53 11.80
N LEU A 16 1.55 -23.29 12.26
CA LEU A 16 0.57 -24.35 12.60
C LEU A 16 -0.08 -25.01 11.37
N ASN A 17 -0.11 -24.35 10.20
CA ASN A 17 -0.66 -24.95 8.96
C ASN A 17 0.37 -25.73 8.13
N GLY A 18 1.29 -26.43 8.81
CA GLY A 18 1.91 -27.67 8.37
C GLY A 18 2.54 -27.71 6.97
N LEU A 19 3.88 -27.66 6.93
CA LEU A 19 4.76 -28.13 5.84
C LEU A 19 4.76 -27.38 4.50
N ILE A 20 3.91 -26.39 4.26
CA ILE A 20 3.67 -25.90 2.91
C ILE A 20 4.01 -24.39 2.80
N GLY A 21 5.28 -24.07 2.50
CA GLY A 21 5.80 -22.70 2.33
C GLY A 21 7.00 -22.33 3.21
N ARG A 22 7.58 -23.31 3.91
CA ARG A 22 8.68 -23.11 4.88
C ARG A 22 9.97 -22.56 4.24
N LEU A 23 10.26 -22.91 2.98
CA LEU A 23 11.43 -22.40 2.26
C LEU A 23 11.27 -20.90 1.95
N GLU A 24 10.11 -20.49 1.43
CA GLU A 24 9.83 -19.09 1.11
C GLU A 24 9.75 -18.25 2.39
N LEU A 25 9.18 -18.79 3.48
CA LEU A 25 9.20 -18.16 4.79
C LEU A 25 10.63 -18.01 5.34
N ALA A 26 11.44 -19.07 5.31
CA ALA A 26 12.82 -19.02 5.79
C ALA A 26 13.66 -17.99 5.00
N ARG A 27 13.48 -17.95 3.66
CA ARG A 27 14.10 -16.92 2.81
C ARG A 27 13.61 -15.51 3.15
N CYS A 28 12.33 -15.35 3.48
CA CYS A 28 11.77 -14.08 3.92
C CYS A 28 12.38 -13.62 5.24
N ILE A 29 12.42 -14.49 6.26
CA ILE A 29 12.97 -14.15 7.58
C ILE A 29 14.47 -13.84 7.48
N ALA A 30 15.21 -14.51 6.59
CA ALA A 30 16.63 -14.20 6.35
C ALA A 30 16.86 -12.93 5.51
N ASN A 31 15.81 -12.34 4.93
CA ASN A 31 15.90 -11.06 4.21
C ASN A 31 15.44 -9.91 5.12
N PRO A 32 16.30 -8.93 5.46
CA PRO A 32 15.94 -7.88 6.42
C PRO A 32 14.67 -7.09 6.07
N SER A 33 14.44 -6.80 4.79
CA SER A 33 13.23 -6.10 4.36
C SER A 33 11.98 -6.99 4.48
N CYS A 34 12.07 -8.27 4.14
CA CYS A 34 10.94 -9.18 4.25
C CYS A 34 10.63 -9.52 5.71
N ALA A 35 11.65 -9.72 6.56
CA ALA A 35 11.53 -9.80 8.00
C ALA A 35 10.85 -8.55 8.60
N ALA A 36 11.30 -7.35 8.21
CA ALA A 36 10.69 -6.09 8.64
C ALA A 36 9.24 -5.94 8.14
N ASN A 37 8.94 -6.41 6.92
CA ASN A 37 7.57 -6.47 6.41
C ASN A 37 6.69 -7.35 7.30
N VAL A 38 7.10 -8.59 7.55
CA VAL A 38 6.34 -9.53 8.41
C VAL A 38 6.14 -8.93 9.80
N ALA A 39 7.18 -8.36 10.40
CA ALA A 39 7.09 -7.71 11.71
C ALA A 39 6.11 -6.52 11.70
N CYS A 40 6.17 -5.67 10.68
CA CYS A 40 5.25 -4.55 10.50
C CYS A 40 3.79 -5.03 10.41
N LEU A 41 3.54 -6.08 9.61
CA LEU A 41 2.20 -6.66 9.43
C LEU A 41 1.65 -7.22 10.76
N GLN A 42 2.48 -7.80 11.63
CA GLN A 42 2.05 -8.23 12.96
C GLN A 42 1.49 -7.07 13.80
N THR A 43 2.12 -5.89 13.71
CA THR A 43 1.66 -4.70 14.45
C THR A 43 0.31 -4.16 13.97
N CYS A 44 -0.15 -4.59 12.80
CA CYS A 44 -1.42 -4.16 12.22
C CYS A 44 -2.63 -4.94 12.76
N ASN A 45 -2.40 -6.14 13.28
CA ASN A 45 -3.47 -7.06 13.66
C ASN A 45 -4.39 -6.45 14.74
N ASN A 46 -5.70 -6.62 14.56
CA ASN A 46 -6.76 -6.12 15.46
C ASN A 46 -6.85 -4.59 15.58
N ARG A 47 -6.16 -3.82 14.73
CA ARG A 47 -6.34 -2.38 14.69
C ARG A 47 -7.63 -2.00 13.94
N PRO A 48 -8.28 -0.87 14.29
CA PRO A 48 -9.42 -0.36 13.52
C PRO A 48 -9.07 -0.06 12.05
N ASP A 49 -7.82 0.32 11.78
CA ASP A 49 -7.24 0.62 10.47
C ASP A 49 -6.38 -0.53 9.90
N GLU A 50 -6.60 -1.76 10.34
CA GLU A 50 -5.76 -2.93 10.01
C GLU A 50 -5.45 -3.06 8.50
N THR A 51 -6.47 -2.93 7.65
CA THR A 51 -6.31 -2.97 6.17
C THR A 51 -5.34 -1.91 5.68
N GLU A 52 -5.51 -0.66 6.10
CA GLU A 52 -4.64 0.46 5.67
C GLU A 52 -3.21 0.29 6.21
N CYS A 53 -3.08 -0.16 7.47
CA CYS A 53 -1.79 -0.46 8.09
C CYS A 53 -1.03 -1.52 7.30
N GLN A 54 -1.68 -2.62 6.93
CA GLN A 54 -1.05 -3.71 6.20
C GLN A 54 -0.61 -3.29 4.78
N ILE A 55 -1.42 -2.46 4.10
CA ILE A 55 -1.07 -1.91 2.78
C ILE A 55 0.22 -1.08 2.88
N LYS A 56 0.31 -0.20 3.89
CA LYS A 56 1.49 0.64 4.13
C LYS A 56 2.74 -0.16 4.44
N CYS A 57 2.64 -1.22 5.23
CA CYS A 57 3.77 -2.13 5.46
C CYS A 57 4.26 -2.77 4.16
N GLY A 58 3.33 -3.28 3.35
CA GLY A 58 3.66 -3.86 2.04
C GLY A 58 4.35 -2.87 1.11
N ASP A 59 3.89 -1.62 1.06
CA ASP A 59 4.51 -0.57 0.25
C ASP A 59 5.91 -0.19 0.73
N LEU A 60 6.10 -0.10 2.05
CA LEU A 60 7.36 0.31 2.68
C LEU A 60 8.49 -0.71 2.42
N PHE A 61 8.16 -2.00 2.47
CA PHE A 61 9.16 -3.08 2.46
C PHE A 61 9.17 -3.92 1.18
N GLU A 62 8.41 -3.53 0.14
CA GLU A 62 8.33 -4.27 -1.13
C GLU A 62 9.73 -4.55 -1.71
N ASN A 63 9.94 -5.84 -1.98
CA ASN A 63 11.04 -6.34 -2.78
C ASN A 63 10.67 -7.72 -3.36
N ARG A 64 11.52 -8.25 -4.24
CA ARG A 64 11.33 -9.56 -4.87
C ARG A 64 11.14 -10.73 -3.88
N VAL A 65 11.80 -10.71 -2.72
CA VAL A 65 11.66 -11.79 -1.71
C VAL A 65 10.30 -11.72 -1.03
N VAL A 66 9.82 -10.51 -0.74
CA VAL A 66 8.46 -10.26 -0.27
C VAL A 66 7.43 -10.73 -1.30
N ASP A 67 7.66 -10.45 -2.59
CA ASP A 67 6.76 -10.89 -3.65
C ASP A 67 6.69 -12.42 -3.79
N GLU A 68 7.84 -13.11 -3.77
CA GLU A 68 7.88 -14.58 -3.79
C GLU A 68 7.16 -15.19 -2.58
N PHE A 69 7.37 -14.61 -1.39
CA PHE A 69 6.69 -15.04 -0.18
C PHE A 69 5.17 -14.82 -0.28
N ASN A 70 4.75 -13.64 -0.75
CA ASN A 70 3.34 -13.30 -0.93
C ASN A 70 2.67 -14.20 -1.97
N GLU A 71 3.31 -14.46 -3.11
CA GLU A 71 2.79 -15.36 -4.13
C GLU A 71 2.57 -16.77 -3.55
N CYS A 72 3.54 -17.28 -2.79
CA CYS A 72 3.38 -18.56 -2.09
C CYS A 72 2.20 -18.52 -1.11
N ALA A 73 2.22 -17.59 -0.15
CA ALA A 73 1.25 -17.53 0.93
C ALA A 73 -0.19 -17.23 0.45
N VAL A 74 -0.35 -16.31 -0.50
CA VAL A 74 -1.64 -15.77 -0.94
C VAL A 74 -2.17 -16.51 -2.17
N SER A 75 -1.33 -16.75 -3.18
CA SER A 75 -1.79 -17.30 -4.46
C SER A 75 -1.70 -18.82 -4.51
N GLN A 76 -0.54 -19.39 -4.14
CA GLN A 76 -0.30 -20.82 -4.33
C GLN A 76 -0.87 -21.67 -3.20
N LYS A 77 -0.70 -21.22 -1.95
CA LYS A 77 -1.05 -22.00 -0.74
C LYS A 77 -2.33 -21.54 -0.07
N LYS A 78 -2.83 -20.35 -0.42
CA LYS A 78 -4.09 -19.81 0.10
C LYS A 78 -4.12 -19.76 1.64
N CYS A 79 -2.97 -19.48 2.26
CA CYS A 79 -2.82 -19.28 3.70
C CYS A 79 -3.57 -18.03 4.17
N VAL A 80 -3.74 -17.05 3.27
CA VAL A 80 -4.52 -15.83 3.50
C VAL A 80 -5.89 -15.97 2.84
N PRO A 81 -7.00 -15.89 3.59
CA PRO A 81 -8.32 -15.88 2.99
C PRO A 81 -8.54 -14.55 2.24
N GLN A 82 -9.10 -14.65 1.03
CA GLN A 82 -9.50 -13.48 0.27
C GLN A 82 -10.57 -12.68 1.02
N LYS A 83 -10.36 -11.37 1.16
CA LYS A 83 -11.40 -10.46 1.64
C LYS A 83 -12.52 -10.37 0.60
N SER A 84 -13.74 -10.70 0.98
CA SER A 84 -14.90 -10.62 0.09
C SER A 84 -15.31 -9.19 -0.23
N ASP A 85 -15.88 -8.98 -1.41
CA ASP A 85 -16.50 -7.70 -1.76
C ASP A 85 -17.67 -7.40 -0.81
N VAL A 86 -17.62 -6.22 -0.19
CA VAL A 86 -18.67 -5.70 0.70
C VAL A 86 -19.60 -4.71 -0.01
N GLY A 87 -19.41 -4.50 -1.32
CA GLY A 87 -20.22 -3.62 -2.16
C GLY A 87 -19.87 -2.13 -2.00
N GLU A 88 -18.70 -1.81 -1.44
CA GLU A 88 -18.25 -0.41 -1.27
C GLU A 88 -18.01 0.27 -2.62
N PHE A 89 -17.47 -0.47 -3.58
CA PHE A 89 -17.17 0.01 -4.93
C PHE A 89 -17.97 -0.79 -5.97
N PRO A 90 -19.28 -0.54 -6.16
CA PRO A 90 -20.08 -1.26 -7.15
C PRO A 90 -19.73 -0.83 -8.59
N VAL A 91 -19.85 -1.76 -9.54
CA VAL A 91 -19.69 -1.45 -10.97
C VAL A 91 -20.66 -0.34 -11.37
N PRO A 92 -20.18 0.80 -11.92
CA PRO A 92 -21.05 1.90 -12.34
C PRO A 92 -22.00 1.49 -13.47
N ASP A 93 -23.20 2.08 -13.48
CA ASP A 93 -24.12 1.91 -14.60
C ASP A 93 -23.48 2.48 -15.89
N PRO A 94 -23.42 1.73 -17.01
CA PRO A 94 -22.83 2.22 -18.26
C PRO A 94 -23.46 3.53 -18.77
N SER A 95 -24.70 3.84 -18.37
CA SER A 95 -25.40 5.09 -18.69
C SER A 95 -24.69 6.33 -18.11
N VAL A 96 -23.98 6.22 -16.99
CA VAL A 96 -23.27 7.35 -16.35
C VAL A 96 -21.84 7.55 -16.87
N LEU A 97 -21.30 6.60 -17.65
CA LEU A 97 -19.98 6.68 -18.25
C LEU A 97 -19.95 7.56 -19.50
N VAL A 98 -18.76 8.08 -19.84
CA VAL A 98 -18.53 8.76 -21.11
C VAL A 98 -18.91 7.85 -22.29
N LYS A 99 -19.65 8.39 -23.26
CA LYS A 99 -20.14 7.63 -24.43
C LYS A 99 -19.10 7.47 -25.52
N ASN A 100 -18.22 8.46 -25.64
CA ASN A 100 -17.13 8.49 -26.59
C ASN A 100 -15.85 8.73 -25.80
N PHE A 101 -14.86 7.88 -26.02
CA PHE A 101 -13.55 8.02 -25.40
C PHE A 101 -12.50 7.43 -26.32
N ASN A 102 -11.46 8.20 -26.63
CA ASN A 102 -10.33 7.72 -27.40
C ASN A 102 -9.17 7.42 -26.45
N ILE A 103 -8.74 6.16 -26.36
CA ILE A 103 -7.62 5.77 -25.49
C ILE A 103 -6.31 6.50 -25.82
N SER A 104 -6.17 7.03 -27.04
CA SER A 104 -5.00 7.83 -27.42
C SER A 104 -4.95 9.18 -26.71
N ASP A 105 -6.06 9.65 -26.14
CA ASP A 105 -6.11 10.91 -25.37
C ASP A 105 -5.30 10.80 -24.07
N PHE A 106 -5.08 9.57 -23.56
CA PHE A 106 -4.16 9.33 -22.45
C PHE A 106 -2.70 9.56 -22.83
N ASN A 107 -2.31 9.60 -24.11
CA ASN A 107 -0.89 9.66 -24.47
C ASN A 107 -0.12 10.80 -23.79
N GLY A 108 1.09 10.49 -23.33
CA GLY A 108 1.97 11.41 -22.63
C GLY A 108 1.79 11.40 -21.12
N LYS A 109 2.17 12.51 -20.48
CA LYS A 109 2.26 12.63 -19.03
C LYS A 109 0.94 13.11 -18.41
N TRP A 110 0.59 12.51 -17.29
CA TRP A 110 -0.57 12.83 -16.49
C TRP A 110 -0.21 12.76 -15.00
N PHE A 111 -0.81 13.62 -14.21
CA PHE A 111 -0.73 13.57 -12.76
C PHE A 111 -2.04 13.09 -12.18
N ILE A 112 -2.01 12.19 -11.21
CA ILE A 112 -3.15 12.06 -10.29
C ILE A 112 -3.09 13.29 -9.40
N SER A 113 -4.03 14.22 -9.53
CA SER A 113 -4.09 15.46 -8.74
C SER A 113 -5.15 15.43 -7.63
N SER A 114 -6.01 14.41 -7.64
CA SER A 114 -7.02 14.17 -6.61
C SER A 114 -7.42 12.69 -6.59
N GLY A 115 -7.62 12.13 -5.39
CA GLY A 115 -7.90 10.72 -5.16
C GLY A 115 -8.95 10.48 -4.08
N LEU A 116 -9.77 9.43 -4.20
CA LEU A 116 -10.80 9.07 -3.23
C LEU A 116 -10.26 8.16 -2.13
N ASN A 117 -9.49 7.13 -2.50
CA ASN A 117 -9.01 6.13 -1.56
C ASN A 117 -7.62 6.50 -1.04
N PRO A 118 -7.47 6.90 0.23
CA PRO A 118 -6.18 7.36 0.77
C PRO A 118 -5.09 6.29 0.78
N SER A 119 -5.46 5.00 0.71
CA SER A 119 -4.49 3.91 0.71
C SER A 119 -3.80 3.72 -0.65
N PHE A 120 -4.42 4.23 -1.73
CA PHE A 120 -4.03 3.89 -3.11
C PHE A 120 -3.90 5.11 -4.02
N ASP A 121 -4.67 6.16 -3.74
CA ASP A 121 -4.91 7.27 -4.67
C ASP A 121 -4.18 8.56 -4.26
N THR A 122 -3.53 8.58 -3.10
CA THR A 122 -3.04 9.82 -2.46
C THR A 122 -1.56 9.83 -2.13
N PHE A 123 -0.76 9.05 -2.86
CA PHE A 123 0.69 9.12 -2.77
C PHE A 123 1.22 10.47 -3.27
N ASP A 124 2.43 10.84 -2.84
CA ASP A 124 3.08 12.03 -3.40
C ASP A 124 3.64 11.74 -4.80
N CYS A 125 3.73 12.79 -5.61
CA CYS A 125 4.34 12.78 -6.94
C CYS A 125 3.85 11.60 -7.81
N GLN A 126 2.56 11.58 -8.09
CA GLN A 126 1.94 10.55 -8.92
C GLN A 126 1.97 10.95 -10.39
N LEU A 127 3.15 10.87 -10.99
CA LEU A 127 3.37 11.16 -12.41
C LEU A 127 3.29 9.87 -13.23
N HIS A 128 2.26 9.73 -14.05
CA HIS A 128 2.05 8.56 -14.89
C HIS A 128 2.30 8.93 -16.35
N GLU A 129 3.05 8.10 -17.07
CA GLU A 129 3.31 8.27 -18.50
C GLU A 129 2.64 7.15 -19.28
N PHE A 130 1.70 7.53 -20.14
CA PHE A 130 0.92 6.61 -20.93
C PHE A 130 1.29 6.69 -22.40
N HIS A 131 1.17 5.55 -23.08
CA HIS A 131 1.22 5.48 -24.53
C HIS A 131 0.27 4.39 -25.04
N THR A 132 -0.18 4.52 -26.29
CA THR A 132 -0.95 3.49 -26.97
C THR A 132 -0.04 2.55 -27.75
N GLU A 133 -0.23 1.25 -27.56
CA GLU A 133 0.53 0.19 -28.24
C GLU A 133 -0.45 -0.90 -28.66
N SER A 134 -0.55 -1.20 -29.97
CA SER A 134 -1.42 -2.27 -30.49
C SER A 134 -2.87 -2.20 -29.99
N ASN A 135 -3.48 -1.01 -30.01
CA ASN A 135 -4.83 -0.71 -29.48
C ASN A 135 -5.01 -0.98 -27.97
N LYS A 136 -3.91 -1.04 -27.22
CA LYS A 136 -3.91 -1.10 -25.76
C LYS A 136 -3.37 0.20 -25.20
N LEU A 137 -3.88 0.60 -24.04
CA LEU A 137 -3.28 1.66 -23.24
C LEU A 137 -2.20 1.04 -22.36
N VAL A 138 -0.99 1.59 -22.41
CA VAL A 138 0.15 1.15 -21.61
C VAL A 138 0.57 2.29 -20.70
N GLY A 139 0.39 2.12 -19.41
CA GLY A 139 0.76 3.10 -18.40
C GLY A 139 2.01 2.69 -17.67
N LYS A 140 3.06 3.53 -17.71
CA LYS A 140 4.17 3.49 -16.76
C LYS A 140 3.80 4.40 -15.60
N LEU A 141 3.37 3.77 -14.51
CA LEU A 141 2.91 4.48 -13.32
C LEU A 141 4.09 4.65 -12.37
N SER A 142 4.25 5.82 -11.78
CA SER A 142 5.23 6.05 -10.72
C SER A 142 4.66 6.93 -9.62
N TRP A 143 5.09 6.63 -8.40
CA TRP A 143 4.66 7.32 -7.19
C TRP A 143 5.75 7.28 -6.13
N ARG A 144 5.65 8.19 -5.15
CA ARG A 144 6.56 8.24 -4.01
C ARG A 144 5.87 7.73 -2.76
N ILE A 145 6.61 6.91 -2.03
CA ILE A 145 6.19 6.46 -0.70
C ILE A 145 7.05 7.20 0.30
N ARG A 146 6.40 7.97 1.18
CA ARG A 146 7.07 8.64 2.29
C ARG A 146 7.59 7.59 3.27
N THR A 147 8.83 7.76 3.68
CA THR A 147 9.41 6.96 4.75
C THR A 147 9.14 7.61 6.10
N PRO A 148 9.19 6.84 7.21
CA PRO A 148 8.98 7.41 8.55
C PRO A 148 9.96 8.54 8.89
N ASP A 149 11.14 8.61 8.26
CA ASP A 149 12.14 9.68 8.39
C ASP A 149 11.91 10.88 7.45
N GLU A 150 10.70 11.06 6.95
CA GLU A 150 10.33 12.17 6.05
C GLU A 150 11.08 12.18 4.71
N GLY A 151 11.83 11.12 4.43
CA GLY A 151 12.37 10.84 3.11
C GLY A 151 11.29 10.23 2.23
N PHE A 152 11.72 9.76 1.06
CA PHE A 152 10.86 8.99 0.19
C PHE A 152 11.68 8.09 -0.71
N PHE A 153 11.05 7.02 -1.19
CA PHE A 153 11.54 6.28 -2.35
C PHE A 153 10.46 6.24 -3.43
N SER A 154 10.89 6.12 -4.68
CA SER A 154 9.99 6.03 -5.83
C SER A 154 9.73 4.58 -6.19
N ARG A 155 8.49 4.24 -6.47
CA ARG A 155 8.10 2.97 -7.10
C ARG A 155 7.61 3.23 -8.51
N SER A 156 7.64 2.18 -9.33
CA SER A 156 7.02 2.21 -10.64
C SER A 156 6.51 0.84 -11.05
N THR A 157 5.41 0.81 -11.79
CA THR A 157 4.90 -0.40 -12.42
C THR A 157 4.42 -0.11 -13.84
N VAL A 158 4.21 -1.16 -14.63
CA VAL A 158 3.61 -1.07 -15.96
C VAL A 158 2.28 -1.80 -15.95
N GLN A 159 1.22 -1.09 -16.29
CA GLN A 159 -0.11 -1.66 -16.47
C GLN A 159 -0.55 -1.55 -17.92
N ARG A 160 -1.38 -2.50 -18.36
CA ARG A 160 -1.86 -2.61 -19.74
C ARG A 160 -3.36 -2.78 -19.76
N PHE A 161 -4.06 -1.85 -20.38
CA PHE A 161 -5.51 -1.84 -20.45
C PHE A 161 -6.01 -2.06 -21.87
N VAL A 162 -7.12 -2.79 -22.00
CA VAL A 162 -7.85 -3.01 -23.24
C VAL A 162 -9.21 -2.29 -23.13
N GLN A 163 -9.52 -1.44 -24.10
CA GLN A 163 -10.81 -0.74 -24.13
C GLN A 163 -11.95 -1.70 -24.49
N ASP A 164 -13.09 -1.56 -23.82
CA ASP A 164 -14.31 -2.29 -24.17
C ASP A 164 -14.84 -1.82 -25.55
N PRO A 165 -15.14 -2.75 -26.48
CA PRO A 165 -15.55 -2.38 -27.83
C PRO A 165 -16.98 -1.81 -27.91
N LEU A 166 -17.83 -2.04 -26.90
CA LEU A 166 -19.23 -1.58 -26.86
C LEU A 166 -19.40 -0.34 -25.97
N HIS A 167 -18.55 -0.20 -24.96
CA HIS A 167 -18.58 0.88 -23.97
C HIS A 167 -17.19 1.54 -23.90
N PRO A 168 -16.88 2.51 -24.78
CA PRO A 168 -15.56 3.13 -24.85
C PRO A 168 -15.05 3.73 -23.53
N GLY A 169 -15.94 4.07 -22.60
CA GLY A 169 -15.59 4.52 -21.26
C GLY A 169 -15.11 3.42 -20.30
N ILE A 170 -14.95 2.16 -20.72
CA ILE A 170 -14.48 1.05 -19.89
C ILE A 170 -13.14 0.54 -20.41
N LEU A 171 -12.15 0.39 -19.52
CA LEU A 171 -10.84 -0.17 -19.82
C LEU A 171 -10.53 -1.32 -18.85
N TYR A 172 -10.15 -2.48 -19.38
CA TYR A 172 -9.87 -3.69 -18.61
C TYR A 172 -8.37 -3.96 -18.50
N ASN A 173 -7.83 -4.10 -17.29
CA ASN A 173 -6.52 -4.69 -17.04
C ASN A 173 -6.70 -6.04 -16.35
N HIS A 174 -6.68 -7.12 -17.14
CA HIS A 174 -6.85 -8.50 -16.65
C HIS A 174 -5.65 -9.38 -17.00
N GLY A 175 -5.55 -10.52 -16.33
CA GLY A 175 -4.57 -11.57 -16.67
C GLY A 175 -3.14 -11.23 -16.24
N ASN A 176 -2.99 -10.43 -15.19
CA ASN A 176 -1.68 -10.11 -14.63
C ASN A 176 -1.14 -11.32 -13.84
N GLU A 177 0.15 -11.62 -13.99
CA GLU A 177 0.76 -12.84 -13.43
C GLU A 177 0.88 -12.79 -11.90
N TYR A 178 1.39 -11.70 -11.36
CA TYR A 178 1.53 -11.53 -9.91
C TYR A 178 0.17 -11.35 -9.24
N LEU A 179 -0.15 -12.22 -8.26
CA LEU A 179 -1.40 -12.23 -7.48
C LEU A 179 -2.71 -12.27 -8.28
N HIS A 180 -2.65 -12.62 -9.58
CA HIS A 180 -3.78 -12.74 -10.49
C HIS A 180 -4.72 -11.53 -10.48
N TYR A 181 -4.18 -10.33 -10.26
CA TYR A 181 -5.01 -9.15 -10.05
C TYR A 181 -5.72 -8.68 -11.34
N GLN A 182 -6.84 -8.01 -11.14
CA GLN A 182 -7.65 -7.34 -12.16
C GLN A 182 -7.92 -5.91 -11.72
N ASP A 183 -7.85 -4.97 -12.66
CA ASP A 183 -8.16 -3.56 -12.41
C ASP A 183 -8.96 -2.99 -13.58
N ASP A 184 -10.23 -2.69 -13.32
CA ASP A 184 -11.17 -2.18 -14.31
C ASP A 184 -11.37 -0.69 -14.10
N TRP A 185 -11.14 0.08 -15.16
CA TRP A 185 -11.31 1.53 -15.16
C TRP A 185 -12.60 1.91 -15.88
N TYR A 186 -13.33 2.82 -15.26
CA TYR A 186 -14.60 3.37 -15.70
C TYR A 186 -14.45 4.89 -15.78
N ILE A 187 -14.44 5.42 -17.00
CA ILE A 187 -14.25 6.85 -17.25
C ILE A 187 -15.58 7.57 -16.99
N LEU A 188 -15.67 8.27 -15.85
CA LEU A 188 -16.87 8.99 -15.43
C LEU A 188 -17.04 10.31 -16.18
N SER A 189 -15.93 11.02 -16.40
CA SER A 189 -15.92 12.28 -17.14
C SER A 189 -14.54 12.49 -17.75
N SER A 190 -14.49 13.19 -18.89
CA SER A 190 -13.24 13.58 -19.52
C SER A 190 -13.45 14.82 -20.37
N LYS A 191 -12.40 15.65 -20.43
CA LYS A 191 -12.33 16.81 -21.32
C LYS A 191 -10.92 16.96 -21.86
N ILE A 192 -10.78 16.86 -23.18
CA ILE A 192 -9.51 16.88 -23.89
C ILE A 192 -9.56 17.97 -24.96
N GLU A 193 -8.94 19.12 -24.67
CA GLU A 193 -8.85 20.27 -25.58
C GLU A 193 -7.40 20.62 -25.94
N ASN A 194 -6.43 19.77 -25.55
CA ASN A 194 -4.99 20.01 -25.60
C ASN A 194 -4.57 21.23 -24.78
N LYS A 195 -5.13 21.38 -23.57
CA LYS A 195 -4.86 22.46 -22.62
C LYS A 195 -4.37 21.92 -21.27
N GLN A 196 -3.87 22.79 -20.40
CA GLN A 196 -3.42 22.42 -19.05
C GLN A 196 -4.56 21.92 -18.15
N ASP A 197 -5.79 22.35 -18.44
CA ASP A 197 -7.00 21.98 -17.72
C ASP A 197 -7.62 20.67 -18.23
N ASP A 198 -6.98 20.00 -19.20
CA ASP A 198 -7.43 18.70 -19.67
C ASP A 198 -7.40 17.68 -18.52
N TYR A 199 -8.46 16.85 -18.46
CA TYR A 199 -8.64 15.89 -17.39
C TYR A 199 -9.33 14.60 -17.84
N ILE A 200 -9.06 13.53 -17.10
CA ILE A 200 -9.75 12.25 -17.21
C ILE A 200 -10.08 11.79 -15.78
N PHE A 201 -11.37 11.65 -15.50
CA PHE A 201 -11.87 11.20 -14.19
C PHE A 201 -12.19 9.71 -14.24
N VAL A 202 -11.39 8.93 -13.53
CA VAL A 202 -11.44 7.47 -13.52
C VAL A 202 -12.04 7.01 -12.21
N TYR A 203 -13.06 6.17 -12.29
CA TYR A 203 -13.46 5.28 -11.21
C TYR A 203 -12.83 3.92 -11.49
N TYR A 204 -12.26 3.26 -10.48
CA TYR A 204 -11.69 1.93 -10.67
C TYR A 204 -12.21 0.95 -9.63
N ARG A 205 -12.29 -0.31 -10.07
CA ARG A 205 -12.63 -1.45 -9.23
C ARG A 205 -11.73 -2.61 -9.63
N GLY A 206 -11.18 -3.30 -8.65
CA GLY A 206 -10.35 -4.46 -8.90
C GLY A 206 -10.57 -5.59 -7.90
N SER A 207 -9.88 -6.68 -8.20
CA SER A 207 -9.92 -7.92 -7.45
C SER A 207 -8.60 -8.65 -7.62
N ASN A 208 -8.14 -9.34 -6.58
CA ASN A 208 -6.96 -10.20 -6.64
C ASN A 208 -7.10 -11.35 -5.64
N ASP A 209 -6.09 -12.21 -5.54
CA ASP A 209 -6.12 -13.35 -4.62
C ASP A 209 -6.30 -13.00 -3.13
N ALA A 210 -6.01 -11.76 -2.71
CA ALA A 210 -6.11 -11.29 -1.32
C ALA A 210 -7.38 -10.49 -1.00
N TRP A 211 -7.95 -9.77 -1.98
CA TRP A 211 -9.09 -8.88 -1.78
C TRP A 211 -9.91 -8.73 -3.07
N ASP A 212 -11.18 -9.06 -2.97
CA ASP A 212 -12.20 -8.80 -3.97
C ASP A 212 -12.96 -7.49 -3.66
N GLY A 213 -13.13 -6.65 -4.68
CA GLY A 213 -13.89 -5.40 -4.58
C GLY A 213 -13.11 -4.22 -3.97
N TYR A 214 -11.78 -4.22 -4.09
CA TYR A 214 -11.04 -2.96 -3.86
C TYR A 214 -11.39 -1.95 -4.95
N GLY A 215 -11.31 -0.68 -4.62
CA GLY A 215 -11.64 0.36 -5.57
C GLY A 215 -11.33 1.74 -5.04
N GLY A 216 -11.63 2.71 -5.89
CA GLY A 216 -11.36 4.10 -5.63
C GLY A 216 -11.71 4.94 -6.85
N SER A 217 -11.21 6.16 -6.85
CA SER A 217 -11.49 7.10 -7.92
C SER A 217 -10.42 8.18 -7.96
N VAL A 218 -9.86 8.41 -9.15
CA VAL A 218 -8.73 9.31 -9.36
C VAL A 218 -9.00 10.29 -10.48
N VAL A 219 -8.51 11.51 -10.31
CA VAL A 219 -8.56 12.55 -11.34
C VAL A 219 -7.17 12.71 -11.94
N TYR A 220 -7.04 12.29 -13.19
CA TYR A 220 -5.86 12.60 -13.99
C TYR A 220 -5.97 14.00 -14.57
N THR A 221 -4.94 14.81 -14.41
CA THR A 221 -4.81 16.15 -15.01
C THR A 221 -3.48 16.33 -15.71
N ARG A 222 -3.44 17.17 -16.75
CA ARG A 222 -2.17 17.57 -17.39
C ARG A 222 -1.32 18.44 -16.47
N SER A 223 -1.97 19.33 -15.72
CA SER A 223 -1.37 20.10 -14.63
C SER A 223 -1.05 19.21 -13.42
N ALA A 224 0.05 19.49 -12.73
CA ALA A 224 0.40 18.86 -11.46
C ALA A 224 -0.56 19.26 -10.31
N VAL A 225 -1.22 20.41 -10.44
CA VAL A 225 -2.20 20.93 -9.49
C VAL A 225 -3.59 20.83 -10.11
N LEU A 226 -4.56 20.32 -9.35
CA LEU A 226 -5.96 20.21 -9.78
C LEU A 226 -6.52 21.59 -10.17
N PRO A 227 -6.89 21.81 -11.44
CA PRO A 227 -7.48 23.08 -11.88
C PRO A 227 -8.84 23.33 -11.24
N GLU A 228 -9.08 24.53 -10.71
CA GLU A 228 -10.38 24.87 -10.10
C GLU A 228 -11.51 24.94 -11.12
N SER A 229 -11.18 25.23 -12.39
CA SER A 229 -12.12 25.36 -13.51
C SER A 229 -12.90 24.06 -13.80
N ILE A 230 -12.34 22.90 -13.46
CA ILE A 230 -12.95 21.58 -13.74
C ILE A 230 -13.73 21.01 -12.55
N VAL A 231 -13.57 21.57 -11.34
CA VAL A 231 -14.19 21.06 -10.11
C VAL A 231 -15.71 20.88 -10.22
N PRO A 232 -16.50 21.81 -10.81
CA PRO A 232 -17.94 21.63 -10.93
C PRO A 232 -18.36 20.41 -11.77
N GLU A 233 -17.55 20.03 -12.77
CA GLU A 233 -17.79 18.83 -13.58
C GLU A 233 -17.41 17.56 -12.80
N LEU A 234 -16.33 17.61 -12.02
CA LEU A 234 -15.91 16.51 -11.16
C LEU A 234 -16.93 16.22 -10.05
N GLU A 235 -17.51 17.26 -9.43
CA GLU A 235 -18.59 17.12 -8.45
C GLU A 235 -19.82 16.44 -9.07
N ARG A 236 -20.18 16.82 -10.30
CA ARG A 236 -21.31 16.21 -11.02
C ARG A 236 -21.06 14.73 -11.32
N ALA A 237 -19.84 14.40 -11.77
CA ALA A 237 -19.43 13.04 -12.11
C ALA A 237 -19.29 12.15 -10.87
N ALA A 238 -18.73 12.65 -9.77
CA ALA A 238 -18.67 11.90 -8.51
C ALA A 238 -20.09 11.58 -8.00
N LYS A 239 -20.99 12.56 -8.08
CA LYS A 239 -22.38 12.40 -7.64
C LYS A 239 -23.16 11.36 -8.48
N SER A 240 -22.84 11.18 -9.76
CA SER A 240 -23.54 10.19 -10.61
C SER A 240 -23.28 8.75 -10.17
N VAL A 241 -22.20 8.51 -9.44
CA VAL A 241 -21.84 7.22 -8.84
C VAL A 241 -21.98 7.20 -7.31
N GLY A 242 -22.67 8.20 -6.74
CA GLY A 242 -22.98 8.26 -5.31
C GLY A 242 -21.84 8.77 -4.41
N TRP A 243 -20.76 9.31 -4.99
CA TRP A 243 -19.66 9.90 -4.23
C TRP A 243 -19.79 11.41 -4.07
N ASP A 244 -19.16 11.92 -3.02
CA ASP A 244 -19.02 13.35 -2.76
C ASP A 244 -17.58 13.75 -3.06
N PHE A 245 -17.38 14.61 -4.06
CA PHE A 245 -16.04 15.03 -4.48
C PHE A 245 -15.29 15.81 -3.38
N SER A 246 -16.00 16.40 -2.40
CA SER A 246 -15.36 17.06 -1.26
C SER A 246 -14.57 16.11 -0.35
N LYS A 247 -14.83 14.79 -0.45
CA LYS A 247 -14.07 13.76 0.27
C LYS A 247 -12.77 13.36 -0.44
N PHE A 248 -12.57 13.82 -1.67
CA PHE A 248 -11.34 13.51 -2.41
C PHE A 248 -10.18 14.34 -1.84
N ILE A 249 -9.03 13.69 -1.76
CA ILE A 249 -7.81 14.27 -1.23
C ILE A 249 -6.97 14.74 -2.41
N LYS A 250 -6.56 16.02 -2.37
CA LYS A 250 -5.61 16.58 -3.32
C LYS A 250 -4.22 16.00 -3.04
N THR A 251 -3.55 15.55 -4.08
CA THR A 251 -2.21 14.96 -3.98
C THR A 251 -1.13 16.03 -4.08
N ASP A 252 -0.01 15.81 -3.39
CA ASP A 252 1.16 16.66 -3.51
C ASP A 252 2.04 16.20 -4.67
N ASN A 253 1.99 16.92 -5.79
CA ASN A 253 2.81 16.65 -6.97
C ASN A 253 4.06 17.55 -7.06
N THR A 254 4.56 18.05 -5.93
CA THR A 254 5.88 18.70 -5.86
C THR A 254 6.99 17.63 -5.98
N CYS A 255 7.24 17.19 -7.21
CA CYS A 255 8.19 16.12 -7.56
C CYS A 255 9.69 16.49 -7.42
N GLY A 256 10.08 17.21 -6.37
CA GLY A 256 11.46 17.66 -6.10
C GLY A 256 12.43 16.52 -5.74
N PRO A 257 13.75 16.76 -5.63
CA PRO A 257 14.70 15.76 -5.15
C PRO A 257 14.43 15.37 -3.69
N GLU A 258 14.93 14.21 -3.27
CA GLU A 258 14.80 13.78 -1.88
C GLU A 258 15.56 14.74 -0.95
N PRO A 259 14.96 15.18 0.18
CA PRO A 259 15.67 16.02 1.12
C PRO A 259 16.91 15.28 1.66
N PRO A 260 18.06 15.97 1.79
CA PRO A 260 19.27 15.39 2.35
C PRO A 260 19.03 14.78 3.74
N PHE A 261 19.62 13.61 4.00
CA PHE A 261 19.44 12.89 5.27
C PHE A 261 19.71 13.74 6.53
N VAL A 262 20.68 14.65 6.47
CA VAL A 262 21.02 15.55 7.60
C VAL A 262 19.85 16.48 7.94
N GLU A 263 19.23 17.08 6.92
CA GLU A 263 18.05 17.96 7.08
C GLU A 263 16.86 17.19 7.67
N ARG A 264 16.67 15.93 7.23
CA ARG A 264 15.63 15.05 7.77
C ARG A 264 15.86 14.67 9.23
N LEU A 265 17.11 14.38 9.60
CA LEU A 265 17.47 14.10 10.99
C LEU A 265 17.27 15.32 11.88
N GLU A 266 17.71 16.50 11.44
CA GLU A 266 17.53 17.75 12.18
C GLU A 266 16.05 18.04 12.45
N LYS A 267 15.21 17.92 11.41
CA LYS A 267 13.77 18.11 11.55
C LYS A 267 13.12 17.08 12.48
N LYS A 268 13.51 15.81 12.41
CA LYS A 268 13.04 14.78 13.34
C LYS A 268 13.46 15.02 14.78
N VAL A 269 14.67 15.52 15.00
CA VAL A 269 15.13 15.90 16.35
C VAL A 269 14.29 17.07 16.86
N GLU A 270 14.05 18.09 16.04
CA GLU A 270 13.21 19.23 16.41
C GLU A 270 11.76 18.81 16.73
N GLU A 271 11.14 17.97 15.88
CA GLU A 271 9.81 17.42 16.14
C GLU A 271 9.77 16.55 17.39
N GLY A 272 10.83 15.77 17.62
CA GLY A 272 11.01 14.98 18.84
C GLY A 272 11.07 15.87 20.07
N GLU A 273 11.85 16.95 20.03
CA GLU A 273 11.94 17.94 21.11
C GLU A 273 10.60 18.64 21.35
N GLN A 274 9.90 19.07 20.30
CA GLN A 274 8.57 19.67 20.41
C GLN A 274 7.53 18.69 20.97
N THR A 275 7.62 17.42 20.58
CA THR A 275 6.73 16.36 21.10
C THR A 275 6.99 16.10 22.57
N ILE A 276 8.26 16.03 23.00
CA ILE A 276 8.62 15.90 24.41
C ILE A 276 8.10 17.10 25.21
N VAL A 277 8.21 18.32 24.69
CA VAL A 277 7.66 19.52 25.34
C VAL A 277 6.13 19.45 25.47
N LYS A 278 5.42 18.97 24.44
CA LYS A 278 3.96 18.78 24.49
C LYS A 278 3.54 17.66 25.44
N GLU A 279 4.26 16.53 25.42
CA GLU A 279 4.05 15.40 26.34
C GLU A 279 4.28 15.86 27.78
N ILE A 280 5.33 16.63 28.08
CA ILE A 280 5.56 17.22 29.41
C ILE A 280 4.39 18.14 29.81
N GLN A 281 3.92 19.01 28.91
CA GLN A 281 2.76 19.88 29.17
C GLN A 281 1.44 19.12 29.36
N GLN A 282 1.27 17.96 28.71
CA GLN A 282 0.12 17.08 28.89
C GLN A 282 0.23 16.27 30.18
N ILE A 283 1.42 15.75 30.51
CA ILE A 283 1.69 15.04 31.77
C ILE A 283 1.47 15.99 32.96
N GLU A 284 1.89 17.26 32.87
CA GLU A 284 1.60 18.29 33.88
C GLU A 284 0.09 18.56 34.04
N ARG A 285 -0.73 18.26 33.03
CA ARG A 285 -2.21 18.38 33.08
C ARG A 285 -2.91 17.07 33.46
N GLU A 286 -2.28 15.91 33.25
CA GLU A 286 -2.85 14.58 33.45
C GLU A 286 -2.19 13.79 34.61
N VAL A 287 -1.59 14.48 35.60
CA VAL A 287 -1.31 13.86 36.90
C VAL A 287 -2.64 13.55 37.61
N GLY A 288 -3.22 12.40 37.26
CA GLY A 288 -4.54 11.98 37.69
C GLY A 288 -5.02 10.63 37.15
N LYS A 289 -4.14 9.61 37.07
CA LYS A 289 -4.41 8.17 36.80
C LYS A 289 -4.67 7.80 35.32
N THR A 290 -3.78 6.99 34.71
CA THR A 290 -4.04 5.73 33.94
C THR A 290 -2.81 5.37 33.05
N GLU A 291 -1.72 4.84 33.62
CA GLU A 291 -0.53 4.39 32.85
C GLU A 291 -0.40 2.87 32.70
N MET A 292 -1.25 2.07 33.34
CA MET A 292 -1.00 0.63 33.50
C MET A 292 -1.46 -0.28 32.34
N SER A 293 -2.29 0.18 31.40
CA SER A 293 -2.93 -0.71 30.41
C SER A 293 -2.15 -0.92 29.10
N LEU A 294 -1.33 0.06 28.68
CA LEU A 294 -0.61 0.01 27.39
C LEU A 294 0.64 -0.88 27.46
N PHE A 295 1.38 -0.82 28.58
CA PHE A 295 2.58 -1.63 28.80
C PHE A 295 2.29 -3.12 28.88
N GLN A 296 1.14 -3.52 29.45
CA GLN A 296 0.73 -4.93 29.46
C GLN A 296 0.47 -5.47 28.05
N ARG A 297 -0.22 -4.70 27.20
CA ARG A 297 -0.52 -5.10 25.82
C ARG A 297 0.74 -5.22 24.95
N LEU A 298 1.71 -4.33 25.12
CA LEU A 298 3.00 -4.40 24.42
C LEU A 298 3.84 -5.60 24.89
N ALA A 299 3.85 -5.89 26.19
CA ALA A 299 4.58 -7.03 26.74
C ALA A 299 3.99 -8.39 26.29
N GLU A 300 2.66 -8.48 26.13
CA GLU A 300 1.99 -9.66 25.58
C GLU A 300 2.38 -9.92 24.12
N GLY A 301 2.36 -8.88 23.26
CA GLY A 301 2.76 -9.01 21.86
C GLY A 301 4.22 -9.40 21.66
N PHE A 302 5.13 -8.91 22.52
CA PHE A 302 6.54 -9.32 22.51
C PHE A 302 6.77 -10.77 22.91
N LYS A 303 5.92 -11.29 23.80
CA LYS A 303 6.02 -12.66 24.28
C LYS A 303 5.53 -13.67 23.25
N GLU A 304 4.48 -13.34 22.50
CA GLU A 304 3.98 -14.15 21.39
C GLU A 304 5.02 -14.28 20.27
N LEU A 305 5.67 -13.18 19.87
CA LEU A 305 6.71 -13.18 18.83
C LEU A 305 7.89 -14.11 19.17
N ARG A 306 8.35 -14.09 20.42
CA ARG A 306 9.49 -14.90 20.86
C ARG A 306 9.16 -16.40 20.90
N GLN A 307 7.93 -16.73 21.28
CA GLN A 307 7.47 -18.11 21.33
C GLN A 307 7.24 -18.69 19.94
N ASP A 308 6.77 -17.86 19.02
CA ASP A 308 6.63 -18.18 17.61
C ASP A 308 8.00 -18.42 16.91
N GLU A 309 9.03 -17.64 17.25
CA GLU A 309 10.39 -17.83 16.77
C GLU A 309 10.99 -19.18 17.24
N GLU A 310 10.86 -19.51 18.52
CA GLU A 310 11.37 -20.76 19.09
C GLU A 310 10.69 -22.00 18.47
N ASN A 311 9.38 -21.93 18.21
CA ASN A 311 8.63 -22.98 17.54
C ASN A 311 9.07 -23.14 16.08
N PHE A 312 9.34 -22.03 15.38
CA PHE A 312 9.84 -22.06 14.01
C PHE A 312 11.18 -22.79 13.90
N LEU A 313 12.15 -22.43 14.74
CA LEU A 313 13.50 -23.00 14.69
C LEU A 313 13.53 -24.51 15.00
N GLN A 314 12.64 -24.98 15.87
CA GLN A 314 12.52 -26.41 16.19
C GLN A 314 11.90 -27.25 15.07
N GLU A 315 11.15 -26.62 14.16
CA GLU A 315 10.40 -27.31 13.12
C GLU A 315 11.12 -27.40 11.76
N LEU A 316 12.26 -26.72 11.59
CA LEU A 316 13.01 -26.68 10.33
C LEU A 316 13.65 -28.04 9.96
N SER A 317 13.58 -28.38 8.68
CA SER A 317 14.28 -29.54 8.11
C SER A 317 15.77 -29.24 7.89
N LYS A 318 16.55 -30.29 7.63
CA LYS A 318 18.01 -30.16 7.42
C LYS A 318 18.37 -29.27 6.23
N GLU A 319 17.60 -29.34 5.14
CA GLU A 319 17.81 -28.50 3.95
C GLU A 319 17.51 -27.01 4.22
N GLU A 320 16.57 -26.71 5.11
CA GLU A 320 16.21 -25.35 5.52
C GLU A 320 17.23 -24.77 6.52
N MET A 321 17.74 -25.61 7.43
CA MET A 321 18.86 -25.26 8.31
C MET A 321 20.15 -25.01 7.54
N ASP A 322 20.48 -25.85 6.56
CA ASP A 322 21.68 -25.67 5.72
C ASP A 322 21.62 -24.37 4.88
N LEU A 323 20.42 -23.90 4.51
CA LEU A 323 20.21 -22.61 3.84
C LEU A 323 20.45 -21.42 4.80
N LEU A 324 19.97 -21.51 6.04
CA LEU A 324 20.20 -20.50 7.09
C LEU A 324 21.68 -20.42 7.49
N ASP A 325 22.34 -21.58 7.61
CA ASP A 325 23.78 -21.69 7.87
C ASP A 325 24.62 -21.14 6.70
N GLY A 326 24.19 -21.39 5.45
CA GLY A 326 24.80 -20.83 4.25
C GLY A 326 24.71 -19.30 4.16
N LEU A 327 23.68 -18.70 4.78
CA LEU A 327 23.48 -17.27 4.91
C LEU A 327 24.21 -16.65 6.11
N LYS A 328 24.91 -17.47 6.93
CA LYS A 328 25.60 -17.07 8.17
C LYS A 328 24.71 -16.29 9.13
N MET A 329 23.48 -16.75 9.36
CA MET A 329 22.60 -16.15 10.37
C MET A 329 22.41 -17.13 11.52
N GLU A 330 23.09 -16.89 12.64
CA GLU A 330 22.82 -17.65 13.87
C GLU A 330 21.47 -17.21 14.49
N ALA A 331 20.80 -18.07 15.26
CA ALA A 331 19.56 -17.73 15.98
C ALA A 331 19.68 -16.47 16.86
N THR A 332 20.90 -16.18 17.33
CA THR A 332 21.26 -14.97 18.09
C THR A 332 21.35 -13.70 17.23
N GLU A 333 21.54 -13.82 15.92
CA GLU A 333 21.53 -12.71 14.95
C GLU A 333 20.13 -12.37 14.47
N VAL A 334 19.24 -13.36 14.43
CA VAL A 334 17.78 -13.17 14.27
C VAL A 334 17.22 -12.38 15.45
N GLU A 335 17.62 -12.74 16.68
CA GLU A 335 17.27 -12.02 17.92
C GLU A 335 17.81 -10.55 17.91
N LYS A 336 18.96 -10.29 17.29
CA LYS A 336 19.47 -8.92 17.05
C LYS A 336 18.68 -8.16 15.99
N LEU A 337 18.29 -8.82 14.90
CA LEU A 337 17.53 -8.21 13.80
C LEU A 337 16.14 -7.74 14.26
N PHE A 338 15.48 -8.53 15.12
CA PHE A 338 14.15 -8.22 15.66
C PHE A 338 14.20 -7.46 16.99
N GLY A 339 15.31 -7.55 17.75
CA GLY A 339 15.51 -6.81 19.01
C GLY A 339 15.86 -5.33 18.82
N GLU A 340 16.50 -4.96 17.70
CA GLU A 340 16.92 -3.57 17.40
C GLU A 340 15.98 -2.82 16.45
N ALA A 341 14.94 -3.47 15.90
CA ALA A 341 13.94 -2.84 15.02
C ALA A 341 12.97 -1.89 15.73
N LEU A 342 13.06 -1.74 17.04
CA LEU A 342 12.44 -0.65 17.78
C LEU A 342 13.49 0.42 18.09
N PRO A 343 13.26 1.70 17.77
CA PRO A 343 14.01 2.76 18.40
C PRO A 343 13.70 2.69 19.90
N LEU A 344 14.64 2.15 20.69
CA LEU A 344 14.65 2.27 22.13
C LEU A 344 14.69 3.76 22.47
N ARG A 345 13.51 4.37 22.64
CA ARG A 345 13.36 5.60 23.44
C ARG A 345 13.98 5.27 24.79
N LYS A 346 15.14 5.87 25.08
CA LYS A 346 15.77 5.80 26.38
C LYS A 346 14.78 6.36 27.41
N LEU A 347 14.13 5.47 28.14
CA LEU A 347 13.38 5.79 29.34
C LEU A 347 14.37 6.28 30.41
N ARG A 348 14.25 7.54 30.79
CA ARG A 348 14.67 8.06 32.10
C ARG A 348 13.64 9.03 32.61
#